data_AF-A0A4Q1ETC9-F1
#
_entry.id   AF-A0A4Q1ETC9-F1
#
_cell.length_a   1.000
_cell.length_b   1.000
_cell.length_c   1.000
_cell.angle_alpha   90.00
_cell.angle_beta   90.00
_cell.angle_gamma   90.00
#
_symmetry.space_group_name_H-M   'P 1'
#
loop_
_entity.id
_entity.type
_entity.pdbx_description
1 polymer ?
#
loop_
_entity_poly.entity_id
_entity_poly.type
_entity_poly.pdbx_seq_one_letter_code
_entity_poly.pdbx_strand_id
1 'polypeptide(L)'
;MKKLFLLLFVAITTTTFAQDKISIESGNFDFLKDQTEVNVQFKFENPLFQADNYTEAQYLERRKTETLAKKGEESWKEWNKEWQKHKESIFFDKFIEGVNGKAKK
;
A
#
# COMPACT_ATOMS: atom_id res chain seq x y z
N MET A 1 19.09 32.83 -35.07
CA MET A 1 19.50 31.90 -33.99
C MET A 1 18.68 32.05 -32.71
N LYS A 2 18.48 33.27 -32.16
CA LYS A 2 17.69 33.48 -30.91
C LYS A 2 16.25 32.92 -30.96
N LYS A 3 15.54 33.06 -32.09
CA LYS A 3 14.17 32.55 -32.27
C LYS A 3 14.09 31.02 -32.32
N LEU A 4 15.11 30.37 -32.88
CA LEU A 4 15.19 28.91 -32.97
C LEU A 4 15.44 28.30 -31.58
N PHE A 5 16.27 28.97 -30.79
CA PHE A 5 16.56 28.61 -29.40
C PHE A 5 15.34 28.76 -28.50
N LEU A 6 14.54 29.82 -28.71
CA LEU A 6 13.27 30.01 -27.99
C LEU A 6 12.25 28.91 -28.34
N LEU A 7 12.14 28.56 -29.63
CA LEU A 7 11.27 27.46 -30.09
C LEU A 7 11.68 26.10 -29.49
N LEU A 8 12.98 25.85 -29.36
CA LEU A 8 13.51 24.65 -28.71
C LEU A 8 13.12 24.62 -27.22
N PHE A 9 13.25 25.74 -26.50
CA PHE A 9 12.82 25.81 -25.10
C PHE A 9 11.32 25.63 -24.92
N VAL A 10 10.50 26.24 -25.79
CA VAL A 10 9.04 26.05 -25.77
C VAL A 10 8.67 24.58 -26.04
N ALA A 11 9.34 23.91 -26.98
CA ALA A 11 9.12 22.49 -27.24
C ALA A 11 9.40 21.61 -26.01
N ILE A 12 10.50 21.87 -25.29
CA ILE A 12 10.88 21.11 -24.08
C ILE A 12 9.83 21.26 -22.96
N THR A 13 9.20 22.44 -22.80
CA THR A 13 8.15 22.65 -21.76
C THR A 13 6.89 21.82 -21.98
N THR A 14 6.63 21.34 -23.21
CA THR A 14 5.45 20.48 -23.48
C THR A 14 5.69 19.01 -23.10
N THR A 15 6.95 18.60 -22.92
CA THR A 15 7.33 17.21 -22.61
C THR A 15 7.43 16.88 -21.12
N THR A 16 7.29 17.87 -20.23
CA THR A 16 7.47 17.69 -18.77
C THR A 16 6.27 17.09 -18.04
N PHE A 17 5.15 16.81 -18.73
CA PHE A 17 3.94 16.23 -18.13
C PHE A 17 3.98 14.71 -17.96
N ALA A 18 5.10 14.03 -18.21
CA ALA A 18 5.19 12.56 -18.22
C ALA A 18 5.34 11.88 -16.83
N GLN A 19 5.12 12.57 -15.71
CA GLN A 19 5.19 11.96 -14.37
C GLN A 19 3.80 11.51 -13.88
N ASP A 20 3.15 10.61 -14.60
CA ASP A 20 1.80 10.11 -14.25
C ASP A 20 1.79 9.25 -12.98
N LYS A 21 2.97 8.87 -12.46
CA LYS A 21 3.11 8.01 -11.28
C LYS A 21 4.20 8.53 -10.34
N ILE A 22 3.80 9.39 -9.40
CA ILE A 22 4.65 9.80 -8.29
C ILE A 22 4.75 8.62 -7.31
N SER A 23 5.95 8.09 -7.08
CA SER A 23 6.24 7.11 -6.04
C SER A 23 6.92 7.81 -4.88
N ILE A 24 6.21 7.96 -3.75
CA ILE A 24 6.77 8.54 -2.52
C ILE A 24 7.08 7.41 -1.55
N GLU A 25 8.36 7.18 -1.28
CA GLU A 25 8.83 6.15 -0.35
C GLU A 25 8.96 6.66 1.10
N SER A 26 9.13 7.97 1.29
CA SER A 26 9.21 8.62 2.60
C SER A 26 8.84 10.12 2.50
N GLY A 27 8.30 10.70 3.58
CA GLY A 27 7.93 12.12 3.63
C GLY A 27 6.58 12.38 4.30
N ASN A 28 5.95 13.49 3.93
CA ASN A 28 4.61 13.89 4.41
C ASN A 28 3.59 13.89 3.24
N PHE A 29 2.33 14.16 3.56
CA PHE A 29 1.23 14.18 2.59
C PHE A 29 0.91 15.60 2.07
N ASP A 30 1.87 16.55 2.12
CA ASP A 30 1.61 17.95 1.76
C ASP A 30 1.17 18.13 0.30
N PHE A 31 1.52 17.19 -0.59
CA PHE A 31 1.07 17.17 -1.98
C PHE A 31 -0.46 16.95 -2.12
N LEU A 32 -1.11 16.46 -1.07
CA LEU A 32 -2.57 16.29 -1.01
C LEU A 32 -3.28 17.45 -0.30
N LYS A 33 -2.57 18.51 0.14
CA LYS A 33 -3.12 19.55 1.03
C LYS A 33 -4.38 20.26 0.52
N ASP A 34 -4.51 20.40 -0.80
CA ASP A 34 -5.63 21.07 -1.46
C ASP A 34 -6.68 20.08 -2.00
N GLN A 35 -6.47 18.77 -1.80
CA GLN A 35 -7.38 17.72 -2.27
C GLN A 35 -8.46 17.46 -1.23
N THR A 36 -9.72 17.54 -1.64
CA THR A 36 -10.88 17.28 -0.78
C THR A 36 -11.30 15.80 -0.78
N GLU A 37 -10.91 15.06 -1.80
CA GLU A 37 -11.20 13.63 -1.95
C GLU A 37 -10.01 12.93 -2.61
N VAL A 38 -9.68 11.73 -2.14
CA VAL A 38 -8.61 10.89 -2.69
C VAL A 38 -9.09 9.45 -2.80
N ASN A 39 -8.75 8.78 -3.90
CA ASN A 39 -8.95 7.35 -4.03
C ASN A 39 -7.76 6.60 -3.42
N VAL A 40 -8.03 5.61 -2.58
CA VAL A 40 -7.00 4.81 -1.91
C VAL A 40 -7.10 3.37 -2.39
N GLN A 41 -6.01 2.83 -2.91
CA GLN A 41 -5.90 1.42 -3.26
C GLN A 41 -4.78 0.76 -2.48
N PHE A 42 -5.09 -0.32 -1.77
CA PHE A 42 -4.10 -1.18 -1.12
C PHE A 42 -3.60 -2.22 -2.11
N LYS A 43 -2.29 -2.26 -2.31
CA LYS A 43 -1.63 -3.26 -3.16
C LYS A 43 -0.71 -4.10 -2.29
N PHE A 44 -1.11 -5.33 -2.03
CA PHE A 44 -0.29 -6.34 -1.36
C PHE A 44 0.52 -7.11 -2.41
N GLU A 45 1.40 -6.41 -3.12
CA GLU A 45 2.28 -7.02 -4.11
C GLU A 45 3.48 -7.65 -3.39
N ASN A 46 3.52 -8.99 -3.33
CA ASN A 46 4.59 -9.78 -2.72
C ASN A 46 4.97 -9.36 -1.29
N PRO A 47 4.01 -9.25 -0.35
CA PRO A 47 4.33 -8.90 1.02
C PRO A 47 5.25 -9.95 1.64
N LEU A 48 6.27 -9.45 2.35
CA LEU A 48 7.22 -10.26 3.10
C LEU A 48 6.83 -10.22 4.59
N PHE A 49 6.85 -11.37 5.24
CA PHE A 49 6.42 -11.54 6.62
C PHE A 49 7.57 -11.99 7.50
N GLN A 50 7.58 -11.44 8.73
CA GLN A 50 8.60 -11.69 9.76
C GLN A 50 10.01 -11.18 9.35
N ALA A 51 10.96 -11.27 10.27
CA ALA A 51 12.35 -10.90 10.02
C ALA A 51 13.01 -11.77 8.92
N ASP A 52 12.47 -12.96 8.69
CA ASP A 52 12.99 -13.93 7.72
C ASP A 52 12.49 -13.71 6.28
N ASN A 53 11.66 -12.69 6.04
CA ASN A 53 11.12 -12.35 4.72
C ASN A 53 10.35 -13.50 4.03
N TYR A 54 9.45 -14.17 4.76
CA TYR A 54 8.61 -15.20 4.15
C TYR A 54 7.61 -14.60 3.17
N THR A 55 7.39 -15.27 2.04
CA THR A 55 6.18 -15.02 1.24
C THR A 55 4.93 -15.35 2.05
N GLU A 56 3.78 -14.80 1.67
CA GLU A 56 2.53 -15.11 2.37
C GLU A 56 2.27 -16.63 2.45
N ALA A 57 2.49 -17.35 1.35
CA ALA A 57 2.29 -18.80 1.30
C ALA A 57 3.20 -19.53 2.31
N GLN A 58 4.49 -19.17 2.37
CA GLN A 58 5.43 -19.74 3.33
C GLN A 58 5.01 -19.44 4.78
N TYR A 59 4.60 -18.20 5.04
CA TYR A 59 4.14 -17.79 6.35
C TYR A 59 2.89 -18.57 6.79
N LEU A 60 1.91 -18.74 5.90
CA LEU A 60 0.66 -19.45 6.18
C LEU A 60 0.88 -20.94 6.43
N GLU A 61 1.72 -21.60 5.63
CA GLU A 61 2.04 -23.01 5.84
C GLU A 61 2.74 -23.22 7.18
N ARG A 62 3.75 -22.39 7.51
CA ARG A 62 4.41 -22.46 8.81
C ARG A 62 3.43 -22.24 9.96
N ARG A 63 2.60 -21.19 9.87
CA ARG A 63 1.59 -20.87 10.89
C ARG A 63 0.60 -22.00 11.08
N LYS A 64 0.18 -22.65 10.00
CA LYS A 64 -0.71 -23.82 10.01
C LYS A 64 -0.05 -24.97 10.76
N THR A 65 1.17 -25.35 10.39
CA THR A 65 1.91 -26.43 11.06
C THR A 65 2.05 -26.17 12.57
N GLU A 66 2.46 -24.96 12.95
CA GLU A 66 2.61 -24.59 14.36
C GLU A 66 1.27 -24.61 15.13
N THR A 67 0.19 -24.16 14.49
CA THR A 67 -1.14 -24.10 15.12
C THR A 67 -1.74 -25.48 15.27
N LEU A 68 -1.62 -26.34 14.26
CA LEU A 68 -2.10 -27.72 14.32
C LEU A 68 -1.38 -28.51 15.42
N ALA A 69 -0.07 -28.35 15.54
CA ALA A 69 0.72 -29.02 16.58
C ALA A 69 0.37 -28.56 18.01
N LYS A 70 -0.02 -27.30 18.20
CA LYS A 70 -0.25 -26.71 19.54
C LYS A 70 -1.71 -26.65 19.96
N LYS A 71 -2.63 -26.49 19.01
CA LYS A 71 -4.03 -26.09 19.25
C LYS A 71 -5.06 -26.85 18.41
N GLY A 72 -4.61 -27.71 17.49
CA GLY A 72 -5.49 -28.54 16.67
C GLY A 72 -6.16 -27.81 15.51
N GLU A 73 -7.02 -28.55 14.80
CA GLU A 73 -7.59 -28.15 13.50
C GLU A 73 -8.63 -27.03 13.60
N GLU A 74 -9.47 -27.05 14.63
CA GLU A 74 -10.50 -26.01 14.84
C GLU A 74 -9.86 -24.64 15.05
N SER A 75 -8.79 -24.57 15.83
CA SER A 75 -8.02 -23.35 16.06
C SER A 75 -7.40 -22.82 14.76
N TRP A 76 -6.93 -23.70 13.88
CA TRP A 76 -6.42 -23.29 12.57
C TRP A 76 -7.55 -22.74 11.67
N LYS A 77 -8.71 -23.38 11.65
CA LYS A 77 -9.87 -22.90 10.87
C LYS A 77 -10.28 -21.50 11.27
N GLU A 78 -10.40 -21.24 12.57
CA GLU A 78 -10.76 -19.90 13.07
C GLU A 78 -9.66 -18.88 12.78
N TRP A 79 -8.39 -19.22 13.02
CA TRP A 79 -7.28 -18.32 12.72
C TRP A 79 -7.20 -17.96 11.23
N ASN A 80 -7.35 -18.93 10.33
CA ASN A 80 -7.30 -18.69 8.90
C ASN A 80 -8.49 -17.86 8.42
N LYS A 81 -9.69 -18.10 8.97
CA LYS A 81 -10.88 -17.28 8.69
C LYS A 81 -10.65 -15.82 9.07
N GLU A 82 -10.13 -15.57 10.27
CA GLU A 82 -9.80 -14.22 10.70
C GLU A 82 -8.69 -13.62 9.83
N TRP A 83 -7.68 -14.38 9.42
CA TRP A 83 -6.65 -13.89 8.48
C TRP A 83 -7.25 -13.40 7.15
N GLN A 84 -8.16 -14.16 6.53
CA GLN A 84 -8.80 -13.73 5.29
C GLN A 84 -9.61 -12.45 5.49
N LYS A 85 -10.41 -12.36 6.56
CA LYS A 85 -11.17 -11.16 6.92
C LYS A 85 -10.25 -9.94 7.09
N HIS A 86 -9.06 -10.13 7.65
CA HIS A 86 -8.10 -9.04 7.80
C HIS A 86 -7.59 -8.50 6.47
N LYS A 87 -7.29 -9.40 5.52
CA LYS A 87 -6.86 -9.03 4.17
C LYS A 87 -7.96 -8.38 3.34
N GLU A 88 -9.19 -8.85 3.50
CA GLU A 88 -10.33 -8.37 2.73
C GLU A 88 -10.76 -6.96 3.15
N SER A 89 -10.84 -6.68 4.45
CA SER A 89 -11.37 -5.39 4.91
C SER A 89 -10.66 -4.77 6.10
N ILE A 90 -10.31 -5.53 7.15
CA ILE A 90 -9.91 -4.91 8.43
C ILE A 90 -8.67 -4.03 8.28
N PHE A 91 -7.66 -4.45 7.51
CA PHE A 91 -6.46 -3.62 7.30
C PHE A 91 -6.79 -2.31 6.60
N PHE A 92 -7.66 -2.35 5.58
CA PHE A 92 -8.10 -1.17 4.86
C PHE A 92 -8.95 -0.26 5.75
N ASP A 93 -9.95 -0.81 6.44
CA ASP A 93 -10.84 -0.06 7.33
C ASP A 93 -10.06 0.65 8.43
N LYS A 94 -9.08 -0.03 9.04
CA LYS A 94 -8.22 0.55 10.07
C LYS A 94 -7.33 1.67 9.53
N PHE A 95 -6.83 1.55 8.30
CA PHE A 95 -6.09 2.62 7.66
C PHE A 95 -6.96 3.85 7.44
N ILE A 96 -8.15 3.68 6.86
CA ILE A 96 -9.10 4.78 6.60
C ILE A 96 -9.55 5.43 7.91
N GLU A 97 -9.86 4.64 8.94
CA GLU A 97 -10.18 5.13 10.28
C GLU A 97 -9.05 5.99 10.86
N GLY A 98 -7.80 5.53 10.73
CA GLY A 98 -6.62 6.25 11.21
C GLY A 98 -6.37 7.57 10.47
N VAL A 99 -6.49 7.58 9.15
CA VAL A 99 -6.34 8.79 8.32
C VAL A 99 -7.41 9.81 8.67
N ASN A 100 -8.68 9.40 8.68
CA ASN A 100 -9.80 10.29 8.97
C ASN A 100 -9.84 10.73 10.44
N GLY A 101 -9.40 9.88 11.36
CA GLY A 101 -9.29 10.21 12.78
C GLY A 101 -8.24 11.28 13.06
N LYS A 102 -7.14 11.29 12.31
CA LYS A 102 -6.11 12.35 12.38
C LYS A 102 -6.56 13.66 11.72
N ALA A 103 -7.34 13.59 10.64
CA ALA A 103 -7.86 14.78 9.96
C ALA A 103 -8.89 15.58 10.78
N LYS A 104 -9.48 14.99 11.83
CA LYS A 104 -10.46 15.64 12.70
C LYS A 104 -9.85 16.45 13.86
N LYS A 105 -8.52 16.47 14.00
CA LYS A 105 -7.80 17.28 14.99
C LYS A 105 -7.12 18.46 14.31
#